data_AF-A0A7Y4YAC4-F1
#
_entry.id   AF-A0A7Y4YAC4-F1
#
_cell.length_a   1.000
_cell.length_b   1.000
_cell.length_c   1.000
_cell.angle_alpha   90.00
_cell.angle_beta   90.00
_cell.angle_gamma   90.00
#
_symmetry.space_group_name_H-M   'P 1'
#
loop_
_entity.id
_entity.type
_entity.pdbx_description
1 polymer ?
#
loop_
_entity_poly.entity_id
_entity_poly.type
_entity_poly.pdbx_seq_one_letter_code
_entity_poly.pdbx_strand_id
1 'polypeptide(L)'
;MKKLVMFTAAAIFSATLFVAQATPVIKYNTANNALVKATPPQAVLTAFAAMFGNAPVRQWKLRSDGNWRAHFLRNGIAWEATFTSGGVLVKSERA
;
A
#
# COMPACT_ATOMS: atom_id res chain seq x y z
N MET A 1 -30.04 45.28 1.35
CA MET A 1 -29.87 43.97 0.68
C MET A 1 -28.39 43.64 0.55
N LYS A 2 -27.94 42.56 1.19
CA LYS A 2 -26.83 41.68 0.74
C LYS A 2 -26.87 40.48 1.67
N LYS A 3 -27.23 39.33 1.10
CA LYS A 3 -27.58 38.10 1.82
C LYS A 3 -26.33 37.48 2.43
N LEU A 4 -26.43 37.18 3.72
CA LEU A 4 -25.54 36.33 4.47
C LEU A 4 -25.59 34.92 3.86
N VAL A 5 -24.45 34.38 3.41
CA VAL A 5 -24.33 32.96 3.08
C VAL A 5 -23.29 32.38 4.02
N MET A 6 -23.78 31.88 5.16
CA MET A 6 -23.03 31.00 6.05
C MET A 6 -22.97 29.63 5.38
N PHE A 7 -21.79 29.22 4.92
CA PHE A 7 -21.55 27.83 4.56
C PHE A 7 -21.26 27.05 5.85
N THR A 8 -22.30 26.39 6.37
CA THR A 8 -22.18 25.34 7.37
C THR A 8 -21.36 24.19 6.77
N ALA A 9 -20.09 24.09 7.16
CA ALA A 9 -19.30 22.89 6.93
C ALA A 9 -19.81 21.80 7.88
N ALA A 10 -20.66 20.91 7.36
CA ALA A 10 -21.05 19.69 8.05
C ALA A 10 -19.79 18.83 8.25
N ALA A 11 -19.40 18.61 9.50
CA ALA A 11 -18.37 17.63 9.84
C ALA A 11 -18.90 16.24 9.50
N ILE A 12 -18.43 15.67 8.38
CA ILE A 12 -18.71 14.29 8.03
C ILE A 12 -17.89 13.43 8.99
N PHE A 13 -18.58 12.83 9.96
CA PHE A 13 -18.04 11.81 10.84
C PHE A 13 -17.86 10.53 10.01
N SER A 14 -16.76 10.44 9.27
CA SER A 14 -16.40 9.23 8.54
C SER A 14 -15.99 8.16 9.56
N ALA A 15 -16.91 7.26 9.88
CA ALA A 15 -16.62 6.05 10.62
C ALA A 15 -15.63 5.19 9.80
N THR A 16 -14.34 5.30 10.11
CA THR A 16 -13.34 4.37 9.59
C THR A 16 -13.62 2.99 10.17
N LEU A 17 -14.11 2.09 9.32
CA LEU A 17 -14.14 0.66 9.62
C LEU A 17 -12.71 0.20 9.93
N PHE A 18 -12.45 -0.11 11.19
CA PHE A 18 -11.26 -0.89 11.56
C PHE A 18 -11.51 -2.33 11.12
N VAL A 19 -11.02 -2.68 9.94
CA VAL A 19 -10.93 -4.09 9.54
C VAL A 19 -9.78 -4.70 10.34
N ALA A 20 -10.11 -5.60 11.27
CA ALA A 20 -9.12 -6.42 11.95
C ALA A 20 -8.36 -7.24 10.90
N GLN A 21 -7.10 -6.89 10.67
CA GLN A 21 -6.26 -7.59 9.73
C GLN A 21 -5.74 -8.86 10.41
N ALA A 22 -6.13 -10.02 9.90
CA ALA A 22 -5.56 -11.30 10.34
C ALA A 22 -4.04 -11.25 10.15
N THR A 23 -3.29 -11.45 11.24
CA THR A 23 -1.84 -11.55 11.18
C THR A 23 -1.46 -12.76 10.31
N PRO A 24 -0.81 -12.58 9.15
CA PRO A 24 -0.39 -13.71 8.35
C PRO A 24 0.72 -14.44 9.12
N VAL A 25 0.51 -15.73 9.39
CA VAL A 25 1.57 -16.61 9.90
C VAL A 25 2.59 -16.77 8.78
N ILE A 26 3.73 -16.09 8.89
CA ILE A 26 4.82 -16.22 7.92
C ILE A 26 5.55 -17.55 8.21
N LYS A 27 5.39 -18.52 7.31
CA LYS A 27 6.28 -19.68 7.23
C LYS A 27 7.47 -19.32 6.35
N TYR A 28 8.62 -19.06 6.96
CA TYR A 28 9.87 -18.93 6.20
C TYR A 28 10.35 -20.33 5.80
N ASN A 29 10.24 -20.67 4.52
CA ASN A 29 10.84 -21.90 4.01
C ASN A 29 12.34 -21.67 3.83
N THR A 30 13.13 -22.09 4.82
CA THR A 30 14.60 -22.10 4.77
C THR A 30 15.06 -23.26 3.89
N ALA A 31 14.90 -23.12 2.58
CA ALA A 31 15.64 -23.92 1.62
C ALA A 31 15.60 -23.21 0.26
N ASN A 32 16.77 -23.13 -0.36
CA ASN A 32 17.02 -22.69 -1.73
C ASN A 32 17.31 -21.20 -1.88
N ASN A 33 18.61 -20.92 -2.05
CA ASN A 33 19.21 -19.68 -2.55
C ASN A 33 18.83 -19.44 -4.03
N ALA A 34 17.54 -19.55 -4.36
CA ALA A 34 16.98 -18.98 -5.57
C ALA A 34 16.58 -17.54 -5.23
N LEU A 35 16.72 -16.61 -6.18
CA LEU A 35 16.10 -15.28 -6.11
C LEU A 35 14.58 -15.47 -6.07
N VAL A 36 14.04 -15.83 -4.91
CA VAL A 36 12.61 -15.91 -4.66
C VAL A 36 12.14 -14.48 -4.79
N LYS A 37 11.49 -14.18 -5.91
CA LYS A 37 10.73 -12.94 -6.09
C LYS A 37 9.78 -12.88 -4.89
N ALA A 38 10.13 -12.06 -3.90
CA ALA A 38 9.45 -12.08 -2.62
C ALA A 38 7.98 -11.75 -2.86
N THR A 39 7.08 -12.66 -2.50
CA THR A 39 5.64 -12.47 -2.67
C THR A 39 5.11 -11.68 -1.48
N PRO A 40 4.59 -10.46 -1.68
CA PRO A 40 4.04 -9.67 -0.59
C PRO A 40 2.80 -10.34 0.02
N PRO A 41 2.50 -10.07 1.31
CA PRO A 41 1.22 -10.44 1.91
C PRO A 41 0.04 -9.89 1.11
N GLN A 42 -1.10 -10.59 1.17
CA GLN A 42 -2.33 -10.17 0.50
C GLN A 42 -2.76 -8.75 0.91
N ALA A 43 -2.55 -8.35 2.17
CA ALA A 43 -2.81 -7.01 2.65
C ALA A 43 -2.04 -5.93 1.86
N VAL A 44 -0.76 -6.20 1.53
CA VAL A 44 0.08 -5.29 0.73
C VAL A 44 -0.40 -5.24 -0.72
N LEU A 45 -0.76 -6.38 -1.30
CA LEU A 45 -1.28 -6.44 -2.67
C LEU A 45 -2.60 -5.68 -2.81
N THR A 46 -3.52 -5.89 -1.86
CA THR A 46 -4.80 -5.20 -1.81
C THR A 46 -4.61 -3.69 -1.60
N ALA A 47 -3.72 -3.28 -0.69
CA ALA A 47 -3.41 -1.87 -0.46
C ALA A 47 -2.79 -1.21 -1.71
N PHE A 48 -1.87 -1.91 -2.38
CA PHE A 48 -1.29 -1.42 -3.62
C PHE A 48 -2.35 -1.24 -4.71
N ALA A 49 -3.22 -2.23 -4.91
CA ALA A 49 -4.30 -2.15 -5.89
C ALA A 49 -5.30 -1.03 -5.55
N ALA A 50 -5.59 -0.81 -4.27
CA ALA A 50 -6.47 0.28 -3.83
C ALA A 50 -5.87 1.67 -4.09
N MET A 51 -4.55 1.84 -3.98
CA MET A 51 -3.89 3.14 -4.13
C MET A 51 -3.42 3.44 -5.56
N PHE A 52 -2.94 2.41 -6.26
CA PHE A 52 -2.28 2.55 -7.56
C PHE A 52 -3.03 1.84 -8.69
N GLY A 53 -4.17 1.19 -8.40
CA GLY A 53 -4.94 0.42 -9.36
C GLY A 53 -4.16 -0.80 -9.85
N ASN A 54 -4.42 -1.18 -11.11
CA ASN A 54 -3.72 -2.29 -11.77
C ASN A 54 -2.36 -1.86 -12.36
N ALA A 55 -1.65 -0.93 -11.71
CA ALA A 55 -0.35 -0.49 -12.19
C ALA A 55 0.64 -1.68 -12.24
N PRO A 56 1.33 -1.92 -13.36
CA PRO A 56 2.21 -3.08 -13.51
C PRO A 56 3.41 -2.96 -12.57
N VAL A 57 3.46 -3.87 -11.59
CA VAL A 57 4.60 -3.99 -10.67
C VAL A 57 5.70 -4.83 -11.31
N ARG A 58 6.88 -4.23 -11.48
CA ARG A 58 8.07 -4.93 -11.99
C ARG A 58 8.67 -5.83 -10.92
N GLN A 59 8.78 -5.31 -9.70
CA GLN A 59 9.44 -6.01 -8.62
C GLN A 59 8.83 -5.67 -7.26
N TRP A 60 8.76 -6.68 -6.40
CA TRP A 60 8.54 -6.53 -4.98
C TRP A 60 9.83 -6.85 -4.23
N LYS A 61 10.15 -6.05 -3.22
CA LYS A 61 11.34 -6.23 -2.37
C LYS A 61 10.93 -6.14 -0.91
N LEU A 62 11.12 -7.24 -0.18
CA LEU A 62 11.06 -7.23 1.28
C LEU A 62 12.32 -6.56 1.82
N ARG A 63 12.14 -5.59 2.71
CA ARG A 63 13.21 -4.90 3.42
C ARG A 63 13.45 -5.57 4.78
N SER A 64 14.61 -5.32 5.37
CA SER A 64 15.01 -5.89 6.66
C SER A 64 14.13 -5.44 7.84
N ASP A 65 13.40 -4.33 7.69
CA ASP A 65 12.44 -3.79 8.65
C ASP A 65 11.04 -4.41 8.54
N GLY A 66 10.86 -5.40 7.64
CA GLY A 66 9.56 -6.03 7.39
C GLY A 66 8.65 -5.27 6.43
N ASN A 67 9.11 -4.13 5.90
CA ASN A 67 8.36 -3.36 4.91
C ASN A 67 8.54 -3.92 3.49
N TRP A 68 7.52 -3.75 2.67
CA TRP A 68 7.45 -4.20 1.29
C TRP A 68 7.53 -3.03 0.34
N ARG A 69 8.54 -3.01 -0.53
CA ARG A 69 8.67 -2.02 -1.58
C ARG A 69 8.22 -2.58 -2.93
N ALA A 70 7.23 -1.93 -3.53
CA ALA A 70 6.83 -2.13 -4.93
C ALA A 70 7.61 -1.17 -5.83
N HIS A 71 8.22 -1.71 -6.88
CA HIS A 71 8.75 -0.93 -8.01
C HIS A 71 7.81 -1.15 -9.20
N PHE A 72 7.16 -0.09 -9.66
CA PHE A 72 6.10 -0.18 -10.66
C PHE A 72 6.13 0.97 -11.65
N LEU A 73 5.44 0.80 -12.77
CA LEU A 73 5.25 1.86 -13.76
C LEU A 73 3.82 2.40 -13.66
N ARG A 74 3.69 3.73 -13.62
CA ARG A 74 2.41 4.43 -13.68
C ARG A 74 2.50 5.53 -14.72
N ASN A 75 1.68 5.43 -15.77
CA ASN A 75 1.69 6.37 -16.91
C ASN A 75 3.08 6.54 -17.54
N GLY A 76 3.83 5.43 -17.68
CA GLY A 76 5.20 5.44 -18.22
C GLY A 76 6.29 5.99 -17.27
N ILE A 77 5.93 6.40 -16.06
CA ILE A 77 6.87 6.90 -15.05
C ILE A 77 7.16 5.79 -14.05
N ALA A 78 8.42 5.64 -13.65
CA ALA A 78 8.83 4.70 -12.61
C ALA A 78 8.48 5.26 -11.22
N TRP A 79 7.90 4.40 -10.38
CA TRP A 79 7.50 4.72 -9.02
C TRP A 79 7.94 3.63 -8.06
N GLU A 80 8.18 4.06 -6.82
CA GLU A 80 8.38 3.19 -5.68
C GLU A 80 7.30 3.46 -4.63
N ALA A 81 6.71 2.40 -4.09
CA ALA A 81 5.80 2.49 -2.95
C ALA A 81 6.23 1.49 -1.88
N THR A 82 6.38 1.97 -0.65
CA THR A 82 6.76 1.17 0.51
C THR A 82 5.56 1.01 1.42
N PHE A 83 5.23 -0.23 1.76
CA PHE A 83 4.12 -0.62 2.61
C PHE A 83 4.63 -1.39 3.83
N THR A 84 3.91 -1.31 4.94
CA THR A 84 4.09 -2.27 6.04
C THR A 84 3.55 -3.64 5.65
N SER A 85 3.89 -4.69 6.42
CA SER A 85 3.32 -6.03 6.22
C SER A 85 1.78 -6.07 6.35
N GLY A 86 1.20 -5.11 7.08
CA GLY A 86 -0.25 -4.88 7.20
C GLY A 86 -0.85 -3.96 6.13
N GLY A 87 -0.15 -3.75 5.00
CA GLY A 87 -0.70 -2.97 3.88
C GLY A 87 -0.86 -1.47 4.14
N VAL A 88 -0.18 -0.91 5.14
CA VAL A 88 -0.18 0.55 5.36
C VAL A 88 0.90 1.19 4.50
N LEU A 89 0.54 2.17 3.66
CA LEU A 89 1.52 2.91 2.88
C LEU A 89 2.39 3.77 3.81
N VAL A 90 3.69 3.51 3.79
CA VAL A 90 4.70 4.28 4.53
C VAL A 90 5.20 5.44 3.66
N LYS A 91 5.46 5.17 2.38
CA LYS A 91 6.03 6.17 1.45
C LYS A 91 5.71 5.80 0.01
N SER A 92 5.47 6.80 -0.84
CA SER A 92 5.46 6.65 -2.29
C SER A 92 6.22 7.79 -2.96
N GLU A 93 7.09 7.48 -3.91
CA GLU A 93 7.89 8.46 -4.64
C GLU A 93 8.18 8.03 -6.08
N ARG A 94 8.55 8.99 -6.93
CA ARG A 94 9.06 8.70 -8.26
C ARG A 94 10.47 8.10 -8.14
N ALA A 95 10.75 7.05 -8.90
CA ALA A 95 12.04 6.37 -8.94
C ALA A 95 13.03 7.08 -9.88
#